data_AF-L8EUZ5-F1
#
_entry.id   AF-L8EUZ5-F1
#
_cell.length_a   1.000
_cell.length_b   1.000
_cell.length_c   1.000
_cell.angle_alpha   90.00
_cell.angle_beta   90.00
_cell.angle_gamma   90.00
#
_symmetry.space_group_name_H-M   'P 1'
#
loop_
_entity.id
_entity.type
_entity.pdbx_description
1 polymer ?
#
loop_
_entity_poly.entity_id
_entity_poly.type
_entity_poly.pdbx_seq_one_letter_code
_entity_poly.pdbx_strand_id
1 'polypeptide(L)'
;MSAFDWMDEALCAQTDPALFHPDRDGSYSTAAKVCGSCPVREQCAQHAERLEGGVSRALRHGLWAGHTPNARAKQAAAELAEDQETDVRDSLIRRLHQRGGMTIAQIGAEVGCTARTVHRVLTRRAAA
;
A
#
# COMPACT_ATOMS: atom_id res chain seq x y z
N MET A 1 -13.10 -18.87 -16.22
CA MET A 1 -12.95 -18.30 -14.87
C MET A 1 -12.83 -16.80 -15.02
N SER A 2 -13.78 -16.03 -14.49
CA SER A 2 -13.80 -14.57 -14.60
C SER A 2 -12.89 -13.95 -13.53
N ALA A 3 -12.56 -12.66 -13.67
CA ALA A 3 -11.77 -11.93 -12.67
C ALA A 3 -12.46 -11.80 -11.30
N PHE A 4 -13.70 -12.27 -11.16
CA PHE A 4 -14.56 -12.10 -9.99
C PHE A 4 -14.97 -13.42 -9.33
N ASP A 5 -14.47 -14.57 -9.80
CA ASP A 5 -14.83 -15.88 -9.23
C ASP A 5 -14.52 -15.99 -7.72
N TRP A 6 -13.53 -15.23 -7.24
CA TRP A 6 -13.21 -15.17 -5.80
C TRP A 6 -14.31 -14.51 -4.96
N MET A 7 -15.16 -13.66 -5.55
CA MET A 7 -16.23 -12.99 -4.80
C MET A 7 -17.31 -13.97 -4.35
N ASP A 8 -17.48 -15.10 -5.06
CA ASP A 8 -18.44 -16.15 -4.70
C ASP A 8 -18.09 -16.81 -3.36
N GLU A 9 -16.81 -16.80 -2.98
CA GLU A 9 -16.30 -17.33 -1.70
C GLU A 9 -16.26 -16.27 -0.59
N ALA A 10 -16.71 -15.04 -0.84
CA ALA A 10 -16.67 -13.96 0.13
C ALA A 10 -17.74 -14.14 1.22
N LEU A 11 -17.30 -14.29 2.48
CA LEU A 11 -18.21 -14.45 3.62
C LEU A 11 -19.14 -13.25 3.84
N CYS A 12 -18.75 -12.04 3.42
CA CYS A 12 -19.60 -10.86 3.58
C CYS A 12 -20.92 -10.98 2.79
N ALA A 13 -20.91 -11.64 1.63
CA ALA A 13 -22.11 -11.88 0.82
C ALA A 13 -23.13 -12.82 1.50
N GLN A 14 -22.70 -13.54 2.54
CA GLN A 14 -23.52 -14.47 3.32
C GLN A 14 -24.04 -13.85 4.62
N THR A 15 -23.84 -12.54 4.81
CA THR A 15 -24.21 -11.78 6.01
C THR A 15 -24.99 -10.52 5.66
N ASP A 16 -25.51 -9.82 6.68
CA ASP A 16 -26.19 -8.54 6.48
C ASP A 16 -25.23 -7.46 5.93
N PRO A 17 -25.49 -6.89 4.73
CA PRO A 17 -24.67 -5.82 4.15
C PRO A 17 -24.52 -4.59 5.04
N ALA A 18 -25.50 -4.29 5.90
CA ALA A 18 -25.46 -3.14 6.80
C ALA A 18 -24.30 -3.23 7.82
N LEU A 19 -23.80 -4.44 8.11
CA LEU A 19 -22.61 -4.62 8.95
C LEU A 19 -21.35 -4.05 8.28
N PHE A 20 -21.26 -4.17 6.96
CA PHE A 20 -20.12 -3.75 6.16
C PHE A 20 -20.26 -2.32 5.64
N HIS A 21 -21.45 -1.75 5.71
CA HIS A 21 -21.78 -0.38 5.34
C HIS A 21 -22.67 0.26 6.42
N PRO A 22 -22.15 0.44 7.66
CA PRO A 22 -22.93 1.01 8.74
C PRO A 22 -23.31 2.46 8.46
N ASP A 23 -24.44 2.88 9.02
CA ASP A 23 -24.83 4.28 9.13
C ASP A 23 -23.82 5.08 9.98
N ARG A 24 -24.01 6.41 10.05
CA ARG A 24 -23.06 7.36 10.65
C ARG A 24 -22.57 7.01 12.07
N ASP A 25 -23.35 6.29 12.85
CA ASP A 25 -23.08 5.87 14.23
C ASP A 25 -22.76 4.37 14.40
N GLY A 26 -22.82 3.59 13.32
CA GLY A 26 -22.60 2.15 13.37
C GLY A 26 -21.12 1.74 13.47
N SER A 27 -20.89 0.53 14.00
CA SER A 27 -19.56 -0.01 14.26
C SER A 27 -19.21 -1.13 13.29
N TYR A 28 -17.95 -1.16 12.84
CA TYR A 28 -17.40 -2.25 12.02
C TYR A 28 -16.99 -3.49 12.84
N SER A 29 -17.20 -3.53 14.15
CA SER A 29 -16.69 -4.61 15.02
C SER A 29 -17.19 -6.01 14.61
N THR A 30 -18.48 -6.15 14.29
CA THR A 30 -19.05 -7.42 13.80
C THR A 30 -18.54 -7.78 12.41
N ALA A 31 -18.53 -6.82 11.47
CA ALA A 31 -17.99 -7.04 10.13
C ALA A 31 -16.50 -7.41 10.15
N ALA A 32 -15.71 -6.84 11.06
CA ALA A 32 -14.29 -7.17 11.21
C ALA A 32 -14.08 -8.63 11.63
N LYS A 33 -14.96 -9.18 12.48
CA LYS A 33 -14.92 -10.61 12.85
C LYS A 33 -15.20 -11.51 11.64
N VAL A 34 -16.27 -11.21 10.90
CA VAL A 34 -16.63 -11.95 9.67
C VAL A 34 -15.50 -11.86 8.63
N CYS A 35 -14.97 -10.66 8.42
CA CYS A 35 -13.90 -10.44 7.48
C CYS A 35 -12.61 -11.16 7.90
N GLY A 36 -12.34 -11.24 9.21
CA GLY A 36 -11.16 -11.91 9.76
C GLY A 36 -11.06 -13.40 9.40
N SER A 37 -12.20 -14.09 9.25
CA SER A 37 -12.28 -15.49 8.83
C SER A 37 -12.52 -15.68 7.32
N CYS A 38 -12.59 -14.60 6.53
CA CYS A 38 -12.91 -14.67 5.11
C CYS A 38 -11.73 -15.27 4.32
N PRO A 39 -11.95 -16.27 3.44
CA PRO A 39 -10.87 -16.93 2.70
C PRO A 39 -10.26 -16.04 1.60
N VAL A 40 -10.99 -15.01 1.16
CA VAL A 40 -10.63 -14.17 0.00
C VAL A 40 -10.16 -12.77 0.37
N ARG A 41 -9.60 -12.60 1.57
CA ARG A 41 -9.15 -11.28 2.07
C ARG A 41 -8.08 -10.65 1.19
N GLU A 42 -7.16 -11.44 0.66
CA GLU A 42 -6.06 -10.94 -0.17
C GLU A 42 -6.58 -10.39 -1.51
N GLN A 43 -7.45 -11.16 -2.19
CA GLN A 43 -8.11 -10.72 -3.42
C GLN A 43 -8.99 -9.48 -3.16
N CYS A 44 -9.69 -9.46 -2.02
CA CYS A 44 -10.49 -8.31 -1.58
C CYS A 44 -9.63 -7.04 -1.36
N ALA A 45 -8.44 -7.18 -0.77
CA ALA A 45 -7.51 -6.06 -0.55
C ALA A 45 -7.03 -5.47 -1.88
N GLN A 46 -6.52 -6.32 -2.77
CA GLN A 46 -6.05 -5.92 -4.10
C GLN A 46 -7.17 -5.27 -4.94
N HIS A 47 -8.40 -5.78 -4.81
CA HIS A 47 -9.55 -5.20 -5.48
C HIS A 47 -9.91 -3.81 -4.91
N ALA A 48 -9.90 -3.65 -3.59
CA ALA A 48 -10.16 -2.37 -2.94
C ALA A 48 -9.11 -1.32 -3.32
N GLU A 49 -7.83 -1.68 -3.33
CA GLU A 49 -6.74 -0.80 -3.79
C GLU A 49 -6.96 -0.34 -5.23
N ARG A 50 -7.31 -1.26 -6.13
CA ARG A 50 -7.60 -0.95 -7.53
C ARG A 50 -8.77 0.02 -7.68
N LEU A 51 -9.85 -0.17 -6.91
CA LEU A 51 -11.02 0.70 -6.94
C LEU A 51 -10.73 2.08 -6.35
N GLU A 52 -9.94 2.15 -5.28
CA GLU A 52 -9.68 3.39 -4.54
C GLU A 52 -8.46 4.17 -5.06
N GLY A 53 -7.72 3.63 -6.01
CA GLY A 53 -6.61 4.29 -6.67
C GLY A 53 -7.04 5.63 -7.26
N GLY A 54 -6.44 6.73 -6.80
CA GLY A 54 -6.80 8.09 -7.22
C GLY A 54 -8.15 8.61 -6.67
N VAL A 55 -8.82 7.86 -5.79
CA VAL A 55 -10.09 8.26 -5.18
C VAL A 55 -9.86 8.98 -3.85
N SER A 56 -10.53 10.11 -3.68
CA SER A 56 -10.52 10.89 -2.43
C SER A 56 -10.97 10.05 -1.24
N ARG A 57 -10.30 10.23 -0.09
CA ARG A 57 -10.66 9.55 1.18
C ARG A 57 -12.13 9.69 1.54
N ALA A 58 -12.75 10.83 1.23
CA ALA A 58 -14.16 11.10 1.56
C ALA A 58 -15.15 10.22 0.78
N LEU A 59 -14.73 9.62 -0.34
CA LEU A 59 -15.56 8.75 -1.17
C LEU A 59 -15.35 7.27 -0.84
N ARG A 60 -14.37 6.94 0.00
CA ARG A 60 -14.10 5.58 0.46
C ARG A 60 -15.10 5.20 1.54
N HIS A 61 -15.67 4.02 1.42
CA HIS A 61 -16.73 3.56 2.30
C HIS A 61 -16.63 2.05 2.53
N GLY A 62 -17.33 1.60 3.57
CA GLY A 62 -17.42 0.20 3.96
C GLY A 62 -16.11 -0.45 4.43
N LEU A 63 -16.24 -1.67 4.94
CA LEU A 63 -15.11 -2.50 5.36
C LEU A 63 -14.64 -3.38 4.20
N TRP A 64 -13.37 -3.27 3.84
CA TRP A 64 -12.74 -4.09 2.80
C TRP A 64 -11.51 -4.77 3.39
N ALA A 65 -11.38 -6.09 3.18
CA ALA A 65 -10.27 -6.92 3.66
C ALA A 65 -9.94 -6.81 5.18
N GLY A 66 -10.88 -6.29 5.98
CA GLY A 66 -10.74 -6.08 7.42
C GLY A 66 -10.29 -4.66 7.78
N HIS A 67 -10.15 -3.78 6.78
CA HIS A 67 -9.73 -2.40 6.93
C HIS A 67 -10.90 -1.44 6.72
N THR A 68 -11.06 -0.49 7.63
CA THR A 68 -12.03 0.62 7.48
C THR A 68 -11.54 1.61 6.43
N PRO A 69 -12.41 2.51 5.91
CA PRO A 69 -11.98 3.53 4.94
C PRO A 69 -10.82 4.39 5.44
N ASN A 70 -10.83 4.71 6.74
CA ASN A 70 -9.77 5.48 7.38
C ASN A 70 -8.46 4.67 7.49
N ALA A 71 -8.54 3.37 7.81
CA ALA A 71 -7.36 2.51 7.86
C ALA A 71 -6.73 2.37 6.46
N ARG A 72 -7.53 2.14 5.41
CA ARG A 72 -7.05 2.06 4.03
C ARG A 72 -6.43 3.37 3.56
N ALA A 73 -7.04 4.51 3.89
CA ALA A 73 -6.47 5.82 3.56
C ALA A 73 -5.13 6.05 4.28
N LYS A 74 -4.97 5.57 5.51
CA LYS A 74 -3.70 5.63 6.25
C LYS A 74 -2.63 4.73 5.62
N GLN A 75 -2.98 3.52 5.21
CA GLN A 75 -2.06 2.59 4.53
C GLN A 75 -1.57 3.19 3.20
N ALA A 76 -2.49 3.65 2.35
CA ALA A 76 -2.13 4.30 1.09
C ALA A 76 -1.25 5.54 1.31
N ALA A 77 -1.52 6.35 2.35
CA ALA A 77 -0.68 7.50 2.67
C ALA A 77 0.72 7.09 3.16
N ALA A 78 0.83 5.99 3.91
CA ALA A 78 2.11 5.46 4.36
C ALA A 78 2.94 4.92 3.19
N GLU A 79 2.32 4.14 2.30
CA GLU A 79 2.96 3.61 1.08
C GLU A 79 3.49 4.75 0.20
N LEU A 80 2.67 5.78 -0.06
CA LEU A 80 3.10 6.96 -0.83
C LEU A 80 4.26 7.70 -0.16
N ALA A 81 4.28 7.79 1.17
CA ALA A 81 5.37 8.42 1.91
C ALA A 81 6.66 7.58 1.83
N GLU A 82 6.57 6.26 1.93
CA GLU A 82 7.70 5.33 1.79
C GLU A 82 8.30 5.34 0.37
N ASP A 83 7.44 5.39 -0.66
CA ASP A 83 7.85 5.53 -2.06
C ASP A 83 8.59 6.86 -2.29
N GLN A 84 8.02 7.97 -1.80
CA GLN A 84 8.65 9.30 -1.87
C GLN A 84 10.00 9.34 -1.14
N GLU A 85 10.09 8.76 0.05
CA GLU A 85 11.35 8.68 0.79
C GLU A 85 12.40 7.87 0.03
N THR A 86 12.00 6.76 -0.58
CA THR A 86 12.86 5.94 -1.43
C THR A 86 13.35 6.71 -2.66
N ASP A 87 12.47 7.44 -3.34
CA ASP A 87 12.83 8.27 -4.50
C ASP A 87 13.78 9.41 -4.12
N VAL A 88 13.57 10.06 -2.97
CA VAL A 88 14.45 11.09 -2.44
C VAL A 88 15.84 10.52 -2.13
N ARG A 89 15.88 9.38 -1.43
CA ARG A 89 17.14 8.67 -1.12
C ARG A 89 17.91 8.32 -2.39
N ASP A 90 17.24 7.69 -3.34
CA ASP A 90 17.86 7.23 -4.59
C ASP A 90 18.33 8.42 -5.44
N SER A 91 17.57 9.52 -5.46
CA SER A 91 17.97 10.79 -6.10
C SER A 91 19.21 11.41 -5.46
N LEU A 92 19.29 11.40 -4.13
CA LEU A 92 20.45 11.89 -3.39
C LEU A 92 21.70 11.05 -3.68
N ILE A 93 21.56 9.73 -3.72
CA ILE A 93 22.64 8.80 -4.10
C ILE A 93 23.20 9.16 -5.48
N ARG A 94 22.34 9.34 -6.48
CA ARG A 94 22.75 9.68 -7.85
C ARG A 94 23.48 11.03 -7.89
N ARG A 95 22.96 12.04 -7.17
CA ARG A 95 23.56 13.37 -7.09
C ARG A 95 24.95 13.36 -6.46
N LEU A 96 25.12 12.67 -5.33
CA LEU A 96 26.42 12.56 -4.65
C LEU A 96 27.45 11.80 -5.50
N HIS A 97 27.02 10.76 -6.21
CA HIS A 97 27.88 10.02 -7.13
C HIS A 97 28.35 10.91 -8.30
N GLN A 98 27.45 11.67 -8.92
CA GLN A 98 27.77 12.57 -10.04
C GLN A 98 28.73 13.69 -9.66
N ARG A 99 28.65 14.21 -8.42
CA ARG A 99 29.59 15.24 -7.92
C ARG A 99 31.04 14.73 -7.85
N GLY A 100 31.23 13.42 -7.71
CA GLY A 100 32.55 12.80 -7.57
C GLY A 100 33.21 13.05 -6.20
N GLY A 101 34.41 12.49 -6.02
CA GLY A 101 35.21 12.68 -4.79
C GLY A 101 34.79 11.83 -3.59
N MET A 102 33.76 10.98 -3.73
CA MET A 102 33.33 10.02 -2.70
C MET A 102 33.32 8.60 -3.27
N THR A 103 33.74 7.64 -2.45
CA THR A 103 33.56 6.21 -2.72
C THR A 103 32.10 5.79 -2.48
N ILE A 104 31.69 4.65 -3.03
CA ILE A 104 30.34 4.07 -2.82
C ILE A 104 30.01 3.91 -1.32
N ALA A 105 30.99 3.50 -0.51
CA ALA A 105 30.82 3.33 0.93
C ALA A 105 30.58 4.68 1.63
N GLN A 106 31.32 5.73 1.23
CA GLN A 106 31.14 7.08 1.77
C GLN A 106 29.78 7.67 1.38
N ILE A 107 29.31 7.46 0.14
CA ILE A 107 27.97 7.88 -0.28
C ILE A 107 26.90 7.17 0.56
N GLY A 108 27.07 5.88 0.84
CA GLY A 108 26.15 5.12 1.68
C GLY A 108 26.06 5.70 3.09
N ALA A 109 27.21 5.95 3.72
CA ALA A 109 27.27 6.54 5.06
C ALA A 109 26.61 7.92 5.12
N GLU A 110 26.83 8.78 4.12
CA GLU A 110 26.24 10.12 4.03
C GLU A 110 24.70 10.08 3.91
N VAL A 111 24.18 9.15 3.10
CA VAL A 111 22.72 9.01 2.87
C VAL A 111 22.03 8.21 3.98
N GLY A 112 22.79 7.55 4.86
CA GLY A 112 22.25 6.65 5.88
C GLY A 112 21.81 5.29 5.31
N CYS A 113 22.48 4.78 4.27
CA CYS A 113 22.19 3.49 3.66
C CYS A 113 23.45 2.65 3.40
N THR A 114 23.26 1.38 2.99
CA THR A 114 24.39 0.47 2.76
C THR A 114 25.07 0.73 1.41
N ALA A 115 26.36 0.40 1.30
CA ALA A 115 27.08 0.41 0.02
C ALA A 115 26.42 -0.46 -1.06
N ARG A 116 25.75 -1.56 -0.67
CA ARG A 116 24.95 -2.41 -1.56
C ARG A 116 23.74 -1.65 -2.13
N THR A 117 23.05 -0.86 -1.31
CA THR A 117 21.94 0.01 -1.75
C THR A 117 22.44 1.02 -2.78
N VAL A 118 23.55 1.71 -2.50
CA VAL A 118 24.17 2.65 -3.44
C VAL A 118 24.51 1.97 -4.76
N HIS A 119 25.20 0.83 -4.72
CA HIS A 119 25.56 0.08 -5.92
C HIS A 119 24.32 -0.33 -6.73
N ARG A 120 23.26 -0.83 -6.08
CA ARG A 120 21.99 -1.18 -6.73
C ARG A 120 21.34 0.03 -7.42
N VAL A 121 21.30 1.19 -6.77
CA VAL A 121 20.70 2.42 -7.33
C VAL A 121 21.46 2.90 -8.56
N LEU A 122 22.80 2.88 -8.50
CA LEU A 122 23.66 3.33 -9.60
C LEU A 122 23.68 2.34 -10.79
N THR A 123 23.53 1.04 -10.52
CA THR A 123 23.57 0.00 -11.55
C THR A 123 22.21 -0.30 -12.18
N ARG A 124 21.09 0.07 -11.54
CA ARG A 124 19.78 0.12 -12.20
C ARG A 124 19.89 1.10 -13.37
N ARG A 125 19.95 0.58 -14.60
CA ARG A 125 19.73 1.37 -15.82
C ARG A 125 18.46 2.17 -15.57
N ALA A 126 18.51 3.49 -15.73
CA ALA A 126 17.30 4.28 -15.85
C ALA A 126 16.46 3.58 -16.92
N ALA A 127 15.27 3.10 -16.54
CA ALA A 127 14.38 2.47 -17.50
C ALA A 127 14.18 3.47 -18.64
N ALA A 128 14.62 3.08 -19.83
CA ALA A 128 14.38 3.81 -21.07
C ALA A 128 12.92 3.64 -21.49
#